data_AF-A0A672S4V3-F1
#
_entry.id   AF-A0A672S4V3-F1
#
_cell.length_a   1.000
_cell.length_b   1.000
_cell.length_c   1.000
_cell.angle_alpha   90.00
_cell.angle_beta   90.00
_cell.angle_gamma   90.00
#
_symmetry.space_group_name_H-M   'P 1'
#
loop_
_entity.id
_entity.type
_entity.pdbx_description
1 polymer ?
#
loop_
_entity_poly.entity_id
_entity_poly.type
_entity_poly.pdbx_seq_one_letter_code
_entity_poly.pdbx_strand_id
1 'polypeptide(L)'
;MIIVLTERLICYLELNALQEEFRDVGFTILGFPCNQFGMQEPGKNDEILPALKYVRPGNGFVPNFQLFEKVDVNGVNEHALFTILKKSLLGSSFQETKLSVNMKLLFWEPLKVNDIKWNFEKFLVGPDGRPVMRWFPRVNVSEVRADISKYFRQLVQKAD
;
A
#
# COMPACT_ATOMS: atom_id res chain seq x y z
N MET A 1 2.92 2.86 11.03
CA MET A 1 2.59 1.68 10.19
C MET A 1 2.34 2.11 8.77
N ILE A 2 2.74 1.32 7.76
CA ILE A 2 2.33 1.53 6.36
C ILE A 2 1.40 0.42 5.90
N ILE A 3 0.35 0.80 5.17
CA ILE A 3 -0.58 -0.11 4.48
C ILE A 3 -0.29 -0.02 2.98
N VAL A 4 0.01 -1.14 2.34
CA VAL A 4 0.36 -1.22 0.91
C VAL A 4 -0.54 -2.19 0.16
N LEU A 5 -0.97 -1.80 -1.03
CA LEU A 5 -1.51 -2.74 -2.02
C LEU A 5 -0.39 -3.38 -2.82
N THR A 6 -0.35 -4.70 -2.89
CA THR A 6 0.76 -5.46 -3.48
C THR A 6 0.43 -5.98 -4.88
N GLU A 7 1.45 -6.21 -5.74
CA GLU A 7 1.40 -6.92 -7.08
C GLU A 7 2.64 -6.72 -8.03
N ARG A 8 3.69 -5.95 -7.68
CA ARG A 8 4.77 -5.50 -8.59
C ARG A 8 6.12 -5.86 -8.01
N LEU A 9 6.86 -6.63 -8.81
CA LEU A 9 8.16 -7.24 -8.54
C LEU A 9 9.16 -6.36 -7.76
N ILE A 10 9.39 -5.13 -8.23
CA ILE A 10 10.44 -4.25 -7.70
C ILE A 10 10.09 -3.80 -6.26
N CYS A 11 8.81 -3.60 -5.98
CA CYS A 11 8.38 -3.01 -4.72
C CYS A 11 8.46 -3.99 -3.56
N TYR A 12 8.28 -5.30 -3.75
CA TYR A 12 8.33 -6.27 -2.66
C TYR A 12 9.71 -6.34 -1.98
N LEU A 13 10.78 -6.31 -2.77
CA LEU A 13 12.15 -6.30 -2.25
C LEU A 13 12.45 -5.02 -1.48
N GLU A 14 12.05 -3.87 -2.03
CA GLU A 14 12.23 -2.57 -1.39
C GLU A 14 11.39 -2.43 -0.11
N LEU A 15 10.18 -2.99 -0.07
CA LEU A 15 9.35 -3.04 1.13
C LEU A 15 9.97 -3.92 2.22
N ASN A 16 10.57 -5.06 1.86
CA ASN A 16 11.31 -5.87 2.82
C ASN A 16 12.48 -5.08 3.43
N ALA A 17 13.25 -4.37 2.59
CA ALA A 17 14.35 -3.53 3.05
C ALA A 17 13.85 -2.40 3.97
N LEU A 18 12.73 -1.76 3.63
CA LEU A 18 12.11 -0.71 4.42
C LEU A 18 11.61 -1.21 5.79
N GLN A 19 10.99 -2.40 5.83
CA GLN A 19 10.57 -3.05 7.06
C GLN A 19 11.76 -3.40 7.97
N GLU A 20 12.88 -3.81 7.38
CA GLU A 20 14.11 -4.09 8.12
C GLU A 20 14.70 -2.81 8.70
N GLU A 21 14.86 -1.76 7.89
CA GLU A 21 15.45 -0.47 8.28
C GLU A 21 14.74 0.18 9.48
N PHE A 22 13.41 0.07 9.54
CA PHE A 22 12.62 0.69 10.60
C PHE A 22 12.08 -0.30 11.65
N ARG A 23 12.52 -1.57 11.65
CA ARG A 23 12.03 -2.59 12.59
C ARG A 23 12.13 -2.14 14.04
N ASP A 24 13.25 -1.55 14.42
CA ASP A 24 13.56 -1.20 15.82
C ASP A 24 12.84 0.05 16.34
N VAL A 25 12.15 0.79 15.45
CA VAL A 25 11.43 2.03 15.79
C VAL A 25 9.91 1.86 15.79
N GLY A 26 9.43 0.62 15.94
CA GLY A 26 7.99 0.31 16.00
C GLY A 26 7.27 0.48 14.67
N PHE A 27 8.00 0.44 13.54
CA PHE A 27 7.41 0.49 12.21
C PHE A 27 7.01 -0.91 11.74
N THR A 28 5.84 -0.99 11.10
CA THR A 28 5.35 -2.22 10.49
C THR A 28 4.68 -1.92 9.14
N ILE A 29 4.87 -2.82 8.19
CA ILE A 29 4.20 -2.86 6.90
C ILE A 29 3.09 -3.91 6.96
N LEU A 30 1.91 -3.54 6.45
CA LEU A 30 0.78 -4.43 6.25
C LEU A 30 0.47 -4.49 4.75
N GLY A 31 0.51 -5.68 4.16
CA GLY A 31 0.15 -5.90 2.76
C GLY A 31 -1.26 -6.47 2.61
N PHE A 32 -2.03 -5.86 1.71
CA PHE A 32 -3.39 -6.30 1.37
C PHE A 32 -3.44 -6.65 -0.12
N PRO A 33 -3.44 -7.94 -0.47
CA PRO A 33 -3.63 -8.38 -1.84
C PRO A 33 -4.98 -7.91 -2.37
N CYS A 34 -5.04 -7.52 -3.65
CA CYS A 34 -6.24 -7.01 -4.29
C CYS A 34 -6.23 -7.29 -5.80
N ASN A 35 -7.35 -7.79 -6.33
CA ASN A 35 -7.45 -8.17 -7.75
C ASN A 35 -8.21 -7.15 -8.62
N GLN A 36 -8.60 -6.00 -8.07
CA GLN A 36 -9.46 -5.01 -8.74
C GLN A 36 -8.75 -4.22 -9.86
N PHE A 37 -7.43 -4.34 -9.96
CA PHE A 37 -6.58 -3.55 -10.87
C PHE A 37 -5.94 -4.46 -11.91
N GLY A 38 -6.50 -4.48 -13.12
CA GLY A 38 -5.97 -5.27 -14.23
C GLY A 38 -5.93 -6.79 -13.99
N MET A 39 -6.69 -7.29 -13.00
CA MET A 39 -6.70 -8.70 -12.56
C MET A 39 -5.30 -9.25 -12.27
N GLN A 40 -4.47 -8.43 -11.62
CA GLN A 40 -3.06 -8.76 -11.42
C GLN A 40 -2.83 -9.81 -10.32
N GLU A 41 -3.75 -9.95 -9.34
CA GLU A 41 -3.70 -10.92 -8.22
C GLU A 41 -4.77 -12.03 -8.39
N PRO A 42 -4.69 -12.88 -9.43
CA PRO A 42 -5.70 -13.88 -9.75
C PRO A 42 -5.71 -15.05 -8.76
N GLY A 43 -4.59 -15.31 -8.09
CA GLY A 43 -4.44 -16.44 -7.17
C GLY A 43 -5.35 -16.36 -5.95
N LYS A 44 -5.68 -17.50 -5.37
CA LYS A 44 -6.35 -17.62 -4.07
C LYS A 44 -5.38 -17.27 -2.93
N ASN A 45 -5.91 -17.04 -1.73
CA ASN A 45 -5.10 -16.64 -0.56
C ASN A 45 -3.92 -17.60 -0.28
N ASP A 46 -4.11 -18.90 -0.48
CA ASP A 46 -3.12 -19.95 -0.31
C ASP A 46 -2.06 -20.02 -1.45
N GLU A 47 -2.32 -19.36 -2.58
CA GLU A 47 -1.43 -19.34 -3.74
C GLU A 47 -0.52 -18.10 -3.78
N ILE A 48 -0.86 -17.04 -3.04
CA ILE A 48 -0.12 -15.76 -3.06
C ILE A 48 1.32 -15.93 -2.59
N LEU A 49 1.55 -16.52 -1.40
CA LEU A 49 2.91 -16.72 -0.88
C LEU A 49 3.75 -17.66 -1.78
N PRO A 50 3.23 -18.80 -2.27
CA PRO A 50 3.91 -19.58 -3.30
C PRO A 50 4.25 -18.78 -4.56
N ALA A 51 3.33 -17.97 -5.07
CA ALA A 51 3.58 -17.14 -6.25
C ALA A 51 4.72 -16.14 -6.01
N LEU A 52 4.74 -15.47 -4.85
CA LEU A 52 5.83 -14.58 -4.47
C LEU A 52 7.18 -15.31 -4.35
N LYS A 53 7.17 -16.53 -3.80
CA LYS A 53 8.37 -17.32 -3.55
C LYS A 53 8.97 -17.96 -4.80
N TYR A 54 8.13 -18.44 -5.71
CA TYR A 54 8.56 -19.29 -6.83
C TYR A 54 8.40 -18.63 -8.20
N VAL A 55 7.51 -17.64 -8.35
CA VAL A 55 7.18 -17.06 -9.66
C VAL A 55 7.66 -15.62 -9.77
N ARG A 56 7.14 -14.75 -8.91
CA ARG A 56 7.44 -13.32 -8.93
C ARG A 56 7.14 -12.69 -7.56
N PRO A 57 8.14 -12.27 -6.76
CA PRO A 57 9.54 -12.12 -7.14
C PRO A 57 10.33 -13.38 -7.51
N GLY A 58 9.94 -14.54 -7.01
CA GLY A 58 10.68 -15.78 -7.24
C GLY A 58 11.95 -15.84 -6.38
N ASN A 59 12.86 -16.73 -6.76
CA ASN A 59 14.16 -16.92 -6.10
C ASN A 59 14.09 -17.16 -4.58
N GLY A 60 13.01 -17.78 -4.10
CA GLY A 60 12.83 -18.07 -2.69
C GLY A 60 12.43 -16.86 -1.85
N PHE A 61 11.99 -15.76 -2.48
CA PHE A 61 11.56 -14.55 -1.79
C PHE A 61 10.41 -14.84 -0.81
N VAL A 62 10.51 -14.27 0.39
CA VAL A 62 9.45 -14.31 1.40
C VAL A 62 9.29 -12.90 1.97
N PRO A 63 8.08 -12.32 2.00
CA PRO A 63 7.82 -11.05 2.67
C PRO A 63 8.21 -11.13 4.15
N ASN A 64 8.92 -10.12 4.67
CA ASN A 64 9.26 -10.02 6.11
C ASN A 64 8.23 -9.19 6.89
N PHE A 65 7.03 -9.05 6.33
CA PHE A 65 5.92 -8.27 6.84
C PHE A 65 4.60 -9.03 6.66
N GLN A 66 3.55 -8.63 7.39
CA GLN A 66 2.28 -9.35 7.40
C GLN A 66 1.52 -9.13 6.09
N LEU A 67 1.13 -10.22 5.43
CA LEU A 67 0.12 -10.22 4.39
C LEU A 67 -1.23 -10.66 4.97
N PHE A 68 -2.30 -9.97 4.58
CA PHE A 68 -3.67 -10.33 4.92
C PHE A 68 -4.32 -11.13 3.80
N GLU A 69 -5.55 -11.58 4.04
CA GLU A 69 -6.39 -12.13 2.98
C GLU A 69 -6.65 -11.09 1.89
N LYS A 70 -6.93 -11.59 0.69
CA LYS A 70 -7.31 -10.75 -0.44
C LYS A 70 -8.61 -10.03 -0.17
N VAL A 71 -8.62 -8.72 -0.42
CA VAL A 71 -9.78 -7.86 -0.16
C VAL A 71 -10.04 -6.91 -1.33
N ASP A 72 -11.29 -6.46 -1.44
CA ASP A 72 -11.64 -5.31 -2.27
C ASP A 72 -11.30 -4.02 -1.52
N VAL A 73 -10.82 -3.03 -2.27
CA VAL A 73 -10.35 -1.74 -1.73
C VAL A 73 -11.14 -0.56 -2.29
N ASN A 74 -11.91 -0.81 -3.35
CA ASN A 74 -12.83 0.11 -3.98
C ASN A 74 -14.20 -0.55 -4.23
N GLY A 75 -15.21 0.28 -4.51
CA GLY A 75 -16.56 -0.17 -4.84
C GLY A 75 -17.42 -0.54 -3.65
N VAL A 76 -18.56 -1.18 -3.91
CA VAL A 76 -19.57 -1.53 -2.89
C VAL A 76 -19.07 -2.50 -1.82
N ASN A 77 -18.13 -3.37 -2.17
CA ASN A 77 -17.59 -4.41 -1.28
C ASN A 77 -16.25 -4.01 -0.65
N GLU A 78 -15.84 -2.74 -0.78
CA GLU A 78 -14.56 -2.29 -0.23
C GLU A 78 -14.45 -2.56 1.27
N HIS A 79 -13.30 -3.06 1.69
CA HIS A 79 -13.04 -3.31 3.10
C HIS A 79 -13.06 -1.99 3.89
N ALA A 80 -13.72 -1.98 5.06
CA ALA A 80 -13.98 -0.76 5.85
C ALA A 80 -12.73 0.05 6.18
N LEU A 81 -11.58 -0.61 6.36
CA LEU A 81 -10.28 0.04 6.51
C LEU A 81 -9.97 1.00 5.35
N PHE A 82 -10.15 0.55 4.10
CA PHE A 82 -9.87 1.38 2.92
C PHE A 82 -10.90 2.49 2.74
N THR A 83 -12.15 2.30 3.18
CA THR A 83 -13.12 3.41 3.25
C THR A 83 -12.60 4.53 4.15
N ILE A 84 -12.07 4.19 5.33
CA ILE A 84 -11.52 5.17 6.29
C ILE A 84 -10.29 5.85 5.69
N LEU A 85 -9.32 5.08 5.21
CA LEU A 85 -8.07 5.60 4.63
C LEU A 85 -8.32 6.56 3.46
N LYS A 86 -9.21 6.19 2.53
CA LYS A 86 -9.55 7.01 1.36
C LYS A 86 -10.29 8.29 1.73
N LYS A 87 -11.06 8.30 2.82
CA LYS A 87 -11.82 9.48 3.28
C LYS A 87 -10.93 10.47 4.05
N SER A 88 -9.99 9.98 4.86
CA SER A 88 -9.15 10.84 5.71
C SER A 88 -8.13 11.70 4.94
N LEU A 89 -7.80 11.34 3.70
CA LEU A 89 -6.68 11.94 2.96
C LEU A 89 -7.13 12.67 1.67
N LEU A 90 -8.33 13.25 1.70
CA LEU A 90 -8.95 13.96 0.58
C LEU A 90 -8.35 15.34 0.28
N GLY A 91 -7.48 15.90 1.13
CA GLY A 91 -7.24 17.35 1.14
C GLY A 91 -5.80 17.88 1.04
N SER A 92 -4.74 17.06 1.16
CA SER A 92 -3.38 17.61 1.37
C SER A 92 -2.24 16.94 0.60
N SER A 93 -2.49 15.81 -0.06
CA SER A 93 -1.49 15.11 -0.89
C SER A 93 -2.04 14.69 -2.25
N PHE A 94 -3.24 15.18 -2.61
CA PHE A 94 -3.88 14.89 -3.88
C PHE A 94 -3.22 15.71 -4.98
N GLN A 95 -2.01 15.32 -5.38
CA GLN A 95 -1.47 15.77 -6.64
C GLN A 95 -2.25 15.02 -7.72
N GLU A 96 -3.16 15.72 -8.40
CA GLU A 96 -3.78 15.24 -9.63
C GLU A 96 -2.68 14.96 -10.66
N THR A 97 -2.07 13.78 -10.56
CA THR A 97 -1.41 13.23 -11.71
C THR A 97 -2.54 12.93 -12.67
N LYS A 98 -2.46 13.45 -13.90
CA LYS A 98 -3.28 12.99 -15.04
C LYS A 98 -2.96 11.53 -15.29
N LEU A 99 -3.41 10.65 -14.38
CA LEU A 99 -3.34 9.23 -14.54
C LEU A 99 -4.52 8.89 -15.42
N SER A 100 -4.31 8.93 -16.74
CA SER A 100 -5.21 8.30 -17.70
C SER A 100 -5.18 6.80 -17.44
N VAL A 101 -5.95 6.34 -16.46
CA VAL A 101 -6.17 4.92 -16.23
C VAL A 101 -7.18 4.45 -17.27
N ASN A 102 -6.87 3.40 -17.99
CA ASN A 102 -7.85 2.78 -18.87
C ASN A 102 -8.96 2.19 -18.00
N MET A 103 -10.16 2.78 -18.08
CA MET A 103 -11.32 2.39 -17.29
C MET A 103 -11.68 0.90 -17.45
N LYS A 104 -11.32 0.27 -18.57
CA LYS A 104 -11.53 -1.18 -18.79
C LYS A 104 -10.66 -2.08 -17.92
N LEU A 105 -9.66 -1.51 -17.23
CA LEU A 105 -8.78 -2.24 -16.32
C LEU A 105 -9.23 -2.11 -14.85
N LEU A 106 -10.34 -1.43 -14.60
CA LEU A 106 -10.87 -1.17 -13.26
C LEU A 106 -12.10 -2.05 -13.05
N PHE A 107 -12.04 -2.94 -12.05
CA PHE A 107 -13.06 -3.95 -11.82
C PHE A 107 -13.85 -3.68 -10.53
N TRP A 108 -14.50 -2.51 -10.44
CA TRP A 108 -15.37 -2.15 -9.32
C TRP A 108 -16.41 -1.08 -9.70
N GLU A 109 -17.50 -1.02 -8.93
CA GLU A 109 -18.51 0.04 -9.00
C GLU A 109 -19.05 0.36 -7.61
N PRO A 110 -19.55 1.60 -7.37
CA PRO A 110 -19.41 2.77 -8.23
C PRO A 110 -18.00 3.34 -8.16
N LEU A 111 -17.63 4.13 -9.17
CA LEU A 111 -16.36 4.85 -9.18
C LEU A 111 -16.46 6.14 -8.37
N LYS A 112 -15.45 6.40 -7.54
CA LYS A 112 -15.35 7.59 -6.70
C LYS A 112 -14.04 8.32 -6.97
N VAL A 113 -14.07 9.65 -6.82
CA VAL A 113 -12.88 10.51 -7.01
C VAL A 113 -11.70 10.06 -6.15
N ASN A 114 -11.97 9.57 -4.94
CA ASN A 114 -10.96 9.19 -3.97
C ASN A 114 -10.54 7.72 -4.00
N ASP A 115 -11.09 6.93 -4.93
CA ASP A 115 -10.70 5.53 -5.11
C ASP A 115 -9.20 5.38 -5.27
N ILE A 116 -8.69 4.27 -4.75
CA ILE A 116 -7.31 3.86 -4.98
C ILE A 116 -7.14 3.64 -6.48
N LYS A 117 -6.05 4.17 -7.03
CA LYS A 117 -5.90 4.29 -8.48
C LYS A 117 -5.27 3.07 -9.13
N TRP A 118 -4.39 2.37 -8.41
CA TRP A 118 -3.72 1.17 -8.88
C TRP A 118 -3.06 0.42 -7.70
N ASN A 119 -2.51 -0.77 -8.00
CA ASN A 119 -1.59 -1.49 -7.11
C ASN A 119 -0.41 -0.58 -6.67
N PHE A 120 0.11 -0.76 -5.45
CA PHE A 120 1.14 0.06 -4.78
C PHE A 120 0.78 1.47 -4.39
N GLU A 121 -0.51 1.77 -4.27
CA GLU A 121 -0.87 2.90 -3.43
C GLU A 121 -0.57 2.58 -1.95
N LYS A 122 -0.04 3.58 -1.24
CA LYS A 122 0.52 3.39 0.11
C LYS A 122 -0.08 4.41 1.06
N PHE A 123 -0.35 3.99 2.29
CA PHE A 123 -0.88 4.85 3.34
C PHE A 123 0.01 4.78 4.57
N LEU A 124 0.41 5.94 5.11
CA LEU A 124 1.04 6.02 6.43
C LEU A 124 -0.03 6.22 7.49
N VAL A 125 0.01 5.40 8.53
CA VAL A 125 -0.82 5.53 9.72
C VAL A 125 0.10 5.77 10.93
N GLY A 126 -0.21 6.81 11.70
CA GLY A 126 0.51 7.21 12.89
C GLY A 126 0.32 6.22 14.05
N PRO A 127 1.12 6.35 15.13
CA PRO A 127 0.98 5.50 16.32
C PRO A 127 -0.36 5.70 17.05
N ASP A 128 -1.05 6.80 16.80
CA ASP A 128 -2.40 7.11 17.29
C ASP A 128 -3.52 6.48 16.43
N GLY A 129 -3.16 5.68 15.42
CA GLY A 129 -4.09 5.04 14.50
C GLY A 129 -4.67 5.97 13.44
N ARG A 130 -4.21 7.23 13.35
CA ARG A 130 -4.73 8.18 12.37
C ARG A 130 -3.95 8.16 11.06
N PRO A 131 -4.61 8.25 9.89
CA PRO A 131 -3.92 8.38 8.62
C PRO A 131 -3.13 9.70 8.54
N VAL A 132 -1.89 9.62 8.06
CA VAL A 132 -0.93 10.74 8.04
C VAL A 132 -0.63 11.16 6.60
N MET A 133 -0.34 10.19 5.71
CA MET A 133 0.09 10.44 4.33
C MET A 133 -0.43 9.36 3.39
N ARG A 134 -0.59 9.70 2.11
CA ARG A 134 -0.95 8.79 1.00
C ARG A 134 0.02 9.01 -0.15
N TRP A 135 0.62 7.94 -0.65
CA TRP A 135 1.50 8.00 -1.82
C TRP A 135 0.88 7.25 -2.99
N PHE A 136 0.98 7.85 -4.17
CA PHE A 136 0.51 7.26 -5.41
C PHE A 136 1.34 6.01 -5.82
N PRO A 137 0.76 5.13 -6.64
CA PRO A 137 1.43 3.91 -7.13
C PRO A 137 2.85 4.07 -7.65
N ARG A 138 3.14 5.20 -8.32
CA ARG A 138 4.42 5.48 -8.99
C ARG A 138 5.48 6.12 -8.08
N VAL A 139 5.13 6.50 -6.86
CA VAL A 139 6.11 7.08 -5.92
C VAL A 139 7.09 5.98 -5.51
N ASN A 140 8.38 6.26 -5.69
CA ASN A 140 9.47 5.34 -5.38
C ASN A 140 9.54 5.05 -3.88
N VAL A 141 9.95 3.84 -3.50
CA VAL A 141 10.08 3.49 -2.07
C VAL A 141 11.15 4.34 -1.36
N SER A 142 12.17 4.82 -2.08
CA SER A 142 13.17 5.75 -1.54
C SER A 142 12.58 7.10 -1.10
N GLU A 143 11.59 7.62 -1.84
CA GLU A 143 10.87 8.85 -1.49
C GLU A 143 9.95 8.60 -0.29
N VAL A 144 9.20 7.49 -0.31
CA VAL A 144 8.38 7.04 0.83
C VAL A 144 9.22 6.93 2.10
N ARG A 145 10.40 6.32 2.01
CA ARG A 145 11.37 6.20 3.10
C ARG A 145 11.77 7.57 3.66
N ALA A 146 12.14 8.51 2.78
CA ALA A 146 12.54 9.85 3.20
C ALA A 146 11.41 10.59 3.94
N ASP A 147 10.17 10.45 3.48
CA ASP A 147 9.00 11.02 4.13
C ASP A 147 8.72 10.39 5.51
N ILE A 148 8.83 9.07 5.65
CA ILE A 148 8.72 8.37 6.94
C ILE A 148 9.79 8.87 7.90
N SER A 149 11.06 8.92 7.48
CA SER A 149 12.15 9.41 8.33
C SER A 149 11.93 10.86 8.75
N LYS A 150 11.34 11.69 7.89
CA LYS A 150 10.97 13.06 8.23
C LYS A 150 9.84 13.07 9.27
N TYR A 151 8.82 12.25 9.10
CA TYR A 151 7.70 12.14 10.05
C TYR A 151 8.18 11.65 11.43
N PHE A 152 9.05 10.65 11.50
CA PHE A 152 9.62 10.17 12.77
C PHE A 152 10.41 11.26 13.50
N ARG A 153 11.24 12.03 12.78
CA ARG A 153 11.95 13.18 13.38
C ARG A 153 10.98 14.21 13.97
N GLN A 154 9.86 14.48 13.29
CA GLN A 154 8.83 15.40 13.79
C GLN A 154 8.08 14.85 15.01
N LEU A 155 7.91 13.53 15.12
CA LEU A 155 7.31 12.92 16.31
C LEU A 155 8.21 13.05 17.53
N VAL A 156 9.52 12.81 17.38
CA VAL A 156 10.50 12.97 18.46
C VAL A 156 10.52 14.43 18.94
N GLN A 157 10.60 15.39 18.02
CA GLN A 157 10.62 16.83 18.35
C GLN A 157 9.35 17.34 19.05
N LYS A 158 8.22 16.63 18.96
CA LYS A 158 6.97 16.99 19.63
C LYS A 158 6.81 16.32 20.99
N ALA A 159 7.62 15.31 21.28
CA ALA A 159 7.62 14.59 22.55
C ALA A 159 8.55 15.24 23.58
N ASP A 160 9.51 16.06 23.12
CA ASP A 160 10.35 16.96 23.92
C ASP A 160 9.65 18.31 24.18
#